data_AF-A0A9D6DLM0-F1
#
_entry.id   AF-A0A9D6DLM0-F1
#
_cell.length_a   1.000
_cell.length_b   1.000
_cell.length_c   1.000
_cell.angle_alpha   90.00
_cell.angle_beta   90.00
_cell.angle_gamma   90.00
#
_symmetry.space_group_name_H-M   'P 1'
#
loop_
_entity.id
_entity.type
_entity.pdbx_description
1 polymer ?
#
loop_
_entity_poly.entity_id
_entity_poly.type
_entity_poly.pdbx_seq_one_letter_code
_entity_poly.pdbx_strand_id
1 'polypeptide(L)'
;MPRQYPMERVRNIGIIAHIDAGKTTTTERVLFYTGITHKIGDIDEGTTVMDWMEQERERGITITSAAITCFWTPTGLPRTKENEYRFNIIDTPGHIDFTAEVQRSLRVLDGAVVVFDGVAGVEPQSETVWRQADKFKVPRMCFINKLDRMGASFDRSFDSIKQKLTPNAVAMQIPTGHEDKFTGVVDLLAMKLIKFEGDFGQILKEYEIPQDLLEKAKEWREKMVEKIAGEDEKLTESFLSGKEISVEDLKKALRKSVLDYKLVPVFCGSSLKNKGVQPVLDAVVYYLPSPADLPPVKGTNPKTGEAIERKAGDQEPFSALAFKVASDPFVGALTFFRIYSGTLIKGSYILNTTSGEKERVGRILRMHANEREEVDELYAGDIAATVGLKNTSTGHTLCDESNPIVLEKISFPEPVISIKIEPKTKADQEKMGMALKRLADEDPTFKIKSDMETGETLIAGMGELHLEIIVDRMKREFKVEANVGRPQVAYKETITQEAEGEGK
;
A
#
# COMPACT_ATOMS: atom_id res chain seq x y z
N MET A 1 -22.91 -14.78 9.89
CA MET A 1 -23.00 -14.07 11.20
C MET A 1 -23.23 -12.58 10.93
N PRO A 2 -23.64 -11.72 11.88
CA PRO A 2 -23.59 -10.27 11.61
C PRO A 2 -22.13 -9.80 11.48
N ARG A 3 -21.87 -8.79 10.65
CA ARG A 3 -20.56 -8.14 10.56
C ARG A 3 -20.08 -7.71 11.95
N GLN A 4 -18.83 -8.01 12.28
CA GLN A 4 -18.21 -7.52 13.51
C GLN A 4 -17.95 -6.01 13.49
N TYR A 5 -17.67 -5.45 12.31
CA TYR A 5 -17.49 -4.02 12.10
C TYR A 5 -18.30 -3.54 10.90
N PRO A 6 -18.99 -2.39 11.02
CA PRO A 6 -19.67 -1.77 9.89
C PRO A 6 -18.64 -1.33 8.82
N MET A 7 -19.06 -1.29 7.55
CA MET A 7 -18.17 -1.03 6.41
C MET A 7 -17.46 0.33 6.53
N GLU A 8 -18.18 1.32 7.07
CA GLU A 8 -17.75 2.70 7.30
C GLU A 8 -16.58 2.79 8.29
N ARG A 9 -16.35 1.75 9.09
CA ARG A 9 -15.25 1.64 10.07
C ARG A 9 -14.08 0.78 9.60
N VAL A 10 -14.09 0.38 8.34
CA VAL A 10 -12.97 -0.33 7.71
C VAL A 10 -12.09 0.70 7.00
N ARG A 11 -10.77 0.56 7.12
CA ARG A 11 -9.77 1.31 6.34
C ARG A 11 -8.82 0.32 5.69
N ASN A 12 -8.82 0.26 4.36
CA ASN A 12 -7.84 -0.54 3.62
C ASN A 12 -6.77 0.41 3.08
N ILE A 13 -5.61 0.43 3.74
CA ILE A 13 -4.59 1.44 3.51
C ILE A 13 -3.26 0.82 3.10
N GLY A 14 -2.58 1.47 2.16
CA GLY A 14 -1.18 1.18 1.87
C GLY A 14 -0.27 2.14 2.59
N ILE A 15 0.87 1.65 3.09
CA ILE A 15 1.98 2.51 3.47
C ILE A 15 2.99 2.42 2.32
N ILE A 16 3.33 3.57 1.75
CA ILE A 16 4.12 3.64 0.52
C ILE A 16 5.21 4.68 0.66
N ALA A 17 6.42 4.39 0.20
CA ALA A 17 7.55 5.29 0.34
C ALA A 17 8.68 4.97 -0.64
N HIS A 18 9.62 5.88 -0.80
CA HIS A 18 10.94 5.56 -1.34
C HIS A 18 11.69 4.58 -0.41
N ILE A 19 12.76 3.98 -0.93
CA ILE A 19 13.71 3.20 -0.13
C ILE A 19 14.22 4.09 1.00
N ASP A 20 14.40 3.50 2.18
CA ASP A 20 14.90 4.17 3.38
C ASP A 20 14.08 5.34 3.94
N ALA A 21 12.96 5.78 3.35
CA ALA A 21 12.12 6.85 3.93
C ALA A 21 11.49 6.49 5.30
N GLY A 22 11.71 5.27 5.79
CA GLY A 22 11.23 4.78 7.09
C GLY A 22 9.83 4.20 7.04
N LYS A 23 9.44 3.62 5.90
CA LYS A 23 8.16 2.94 5.69
C LYS A 23 7.95 1.81 6.70
N THR A 24 8.82 0.79 6.68
CA THR A 24 8.76 -0.35 7.59
C THR A 24 8.80 0.08 9.05
N THR A 25 9.69 1.02 9.40
CA THR A 25 9.74 1.58 10.76
C THR A 25 8.42 2.22 11.16
N THR A 26 7.76 2.95 10.24
CA THR A 26 6.44 3.54 10.49
C THR A 26 5.40 2.45 10.70
N THR A 27 5.39 1.44 9.83
CA THR A 27 4.49 0.29 9.90
C THR A 27 4.62 -0.45 11.24
N GLU A 28 5.85 -0.70 11.72
CA GLU A 28 6.11 -1.34 13.03
C GLU A 28 5.57 -0.50 14.20
N ARG A 29 5.67 0.84 14.14
CA ARG A 29 5.03 1.71 15.14
C ARG A 29 3.52 1.62 15.08
N VAL A 30 2.93 1.48 13.89
CA VAL A 30 1.48 1.25 13.76
C VAL A 30 1.08 -0.05 14.47
N LEU A 31 1.81 -1.14 14.24
CA LEU A 31 1.54 -2.43 14.90
C LEU A 31 1.65 -2.33 16.43
N PHE A 32 2.67 -1.61 16.92
CA PHE A 32 2.84 -1.40 18.36
C PHE A 32 1.70 -0.57 18.97
N TYR A 33 1.36 0.58 18.37
CA TYR A 33 0.34 1.47 18.93
C TYR A 33 -1.08 0.90 18.83
N THR A 34 -1.34 0.05 17.84
CA THR A 34 -2.60 -0.70 17.71
C THR A 34 -2.67 -1.90 18.66
N GLY A 35 -1.58 -2.22 19.37
CA GLY A 35 -1.52 -3.29 20.37
C GLY A 35 -1.35 -4.69 19.78
N ILE A 36 -1.07 -4.80 18.47
CA ILE A 36 -0.78 -6.07 17.80
C ILE A 36 0.56 -6.65 18.29
N THR A 37 1.54 -5.78 18.54
CA THR A 37 2.83 -6.19 19.10
C THR A 37 3.10 -5.49 20.43
N HIS A 38 3.65 -6.24 21.38
CA HIS A 38 4.09 -5.71 22.68
C HIS A 38 5.53 -5.18 22.67
N LYS A 39 6.26 -5.41 21.57
CA LYS A 39 7.61 -4.90 21.32
C LYS A 39 7.63 -4.27 19.94
N ILE A 40 8.38 -3.19 19.80
CA ILE A 40 8.61 -2.62 18.49
C ILE A 40 9.73 -3.38 17.80
N GLY A 41 9.49 -3.86 16.58
CA GLY A 41 10.53 -4.42 15.73
C GLY A 41 11.52 -3.35 15.27
N ASP A 42 12.77 -3.78 15.09
CA ASP A 42 13.87 -2.99 14.57
C ASP A 42 14.45 -3.65 13.32
N ILE A 43 14.74 -2.83 12.30
CA ILE A 43 15.31 -3.29 11.03
C ILE A 43 16.76 -3.74 11.25
N ASP A 44 17.53 -2.99 12.04
CA ASP A 44 18.96 -3.27 12.28
C ASP A 44 19.15 -4.56 13.10
N GLU A 45 18.17 -4.89 13.95
CA GLU A 45 18.16 -6.14 14.72
C GLU A 45 17.45 -7.29 14.00
N GLY A 46 16.86 -7.06 12.82
CA GLY A 46 16.12 -8.06 12.05
C GLY A 46 14.87 -8.60 12.77
N THR A 47 14.27 -7.80 13.65
CA THR A 47 13.12 -8.19 14.50
C THR A 47 11.78 -7.66 13.99
N THR A 48 11.75 -7.08 12.78
CA THR A 48 10.52 -6.59 12.15
C THR A 48 9.52 -7.73 11.89
N VAL A 49 8.24 -7.41 12.06
CA VAL A 49 7.12 -8.34 11.88
C VAL A 49 6.76 -8.43 10.40
N MET A 50 6.85 -7.31 9.68
CA MET A 50 6.49 -7.20 8.27
C MET A 50 7.48 -7.90 7.34
N ASP A 51 8.78 -7.86 7.65
CA ASP A 51 9.82 -8.48 6.84
C ASP A 51 10.06 -9.91 7.32
N TRP A 52 9.32 -10.85 6.74
CA TRP A 52 9.37 -12.26 7.13
C TRP A 52 10.40 -13.06 6.30
N MET A 53 10.76 -12.57 5.11
CA MET A 53 11.79 -13.22 4.30
C MET A 53 13.19 -12.95 4.85
N GLU A 54 14.06 -13.94 4.78
CA GLU A 54 15.46 -13.80 5.22
C GLU A 54 16.18 -12.71 4.39
N GLN A 55 15.87 -12.61 3.09
CA GLN A 55 16.43 -11.61 2.18
C GLN A 55 16.01 -10.17 2.53
N GLU A 56 14.79 -9.99 3.03
CA GLU A 56 14.30 -8.68 3.47
C GLU A 56 15.08 -8.21 4.69
N ARG A 57 15.31 -9.12 5.66
CA ARG A 57 16.08 -8.85 6.88
C ARG A 57 17.57 -8.61 6.61
N GLU A 58 18.19 -9.42 5.76
CA GLU A 58 19.61 -9.29 5.40
C GLU A 58 19.91 -7.96 4.70
N ARG A 59 18.96 -7.46 3.88
CA ARG A 59 19.15 -6.25 3.06
C ARG A 59 18.48 -5.01 3.63
N GLY A 60 17.64 -5.13 4.65
CA GLY A 60 16.89 -4.02 5.25
C GLY A 60 15.84 -3.40 4.31
N ILE A 61 15.31 -4.16 3.34
CA ILE A 61 14.33 -3.70 2.35
C ILE A 61 13.08 -4.59 2.33
N THR A 62 11.92 -3.99 2.07
CA THR A 62 10.68 -4.74 1.82
C THR A 62 10.66 -5.22 0.37
N ILE A 63 10.51 -6.53 0.16
CA ILE A 63 10.49 -7.19 -1.14
C ILE A 63 9.05 -7.59 -1.51
N THR A 64 8.31 -8.16 -0.57
CA THR A 64 6.93 -8.63 -0.80
C THR A 64 5.94 -7.82 0.02
N SER A 65 4.75 -7.57 -0.55
CA SER A 65 3.72 -6.85 0.20
C SER A 65 3.15 -7.69 1.35
N ALA A 66 3.18 -7.19 2.58
CA ALA A 66 2.56 -7.85 3.73
C ALA A 66 1.19 -7.23 4.01
N ALA A 67 0.15 -8.06 4.17
CA ALA A 67 -1.19 -7.62 4.52
C ALA A 67 -1.50 -8.00 5.98
N ILE A 68 -1.75 -7.01 6.83
CA ILE A 68 -2.02 -7.22 8.27
C ILE A 68 -3.27 -6.46 8.68
N THR A 69 -4.15 -7.13 9.42
CA THR A 69 -5.30 -6.49 10.07
C THR A 69 -4.94 -6.05 11.49
N CYS A 70 -5.17 -4.77 11.79
CA CYS A 70 -5.02 -4.19 13.13
C CYS A 70 -6.23 -3.31 13.49
N PHE A 71 -6.28 -2.84 14.75
CA PHE A 71 -7.42 -2.11 15.28
C PHE A 71 -6.99 -0.80 15.92
N TRP A 72 -7.64 0.29 15.56
CA TRP A 72 -7.32 1.63 16.04
C TRP A 72 -8.56 2.33 16.60
N THR A 73 -8.44 2.85 17.82
CA THR A 73 -9.41 3.82 18.35
C THR A 73 -8.74 5.18 18.34
N PRO A 74 -9.34 6.21 17.71
CA PRO A 74 -8.77 7.55 17.69
C PRO A 74 -8.40 8.06 19.07
N THR A 75 -7.27 8.75 19.19
CA THR A 75 -6.63 9.06 20.50
C THR A 75 -7.52 9.82 21.48
N GLY A 76 -8.41 10.68 20.99
CA GLY A 76 -9.36 11.46 21.81
C GLY A 76 -10.64 10.72 22.21
N LEU A 77 -10.83 9.47 21.79
CA LEU A 77 -12.04 8.69 22.07
C LEU A 77 -11.81 7.59 23.11
N PRO A 78 -12.84 7.23 23.92
CA PRO A 78 -12.76 6.08 24.80
C PRO A 78 -12.49 4.79 24.01
N ARG A 79 -11.48 4.02 24.45
CA ARG A 79 -11.12 2.69 23.92
C ARG A 79 -12.22 1.68 24.19
N THR A 80 -13.21 1.69 23.31
CA THR A 80 -14.39 0.82 23.33
C THR A 80 -14.58 0.24 21.94
N LYS A 81 -15.23 -0.93 21.85
CA LYS A 81 -15.50 -1.59 20.57
C LYS A 81 -16.26 -0.71 19.58
N GLU A 82 -17.11 0.17 20.11
CA GLU A 82 -17.93 1.09 19.35
C GLU A 82 -17.14 2.26 18.74
N ASN A 83 -15.94 2.57 19.23
CA ASN A 83 -15.08 3.62 18.66
C ASN A 83 -13.89 3.04 17.88
N GLU A 84 -13.81 1.72 17.78
CA GLU A 84 -12.72 0.99 17.15
C GLU A 84 -12.94 0.88 15.63
N TYR A 85 -11.88 1.16 14.89
CA TYR A 85 -11.78 1.03 13.44
C TYR A 85 -10.87 -0.14 13.10
N ARG A 86 -11.25 -0.90 12.07
CA ARG A 86 -10.45 -2.00 11.56
C ARG A 86 -9.59 -1.51 10.41
N PHE A 87 -8.28 -1.59 10.57
CA PHE A 87 -7.31 -1.26 9.54
C PHE A 87 -6.82 -2.55 8.90
N ASN A 88 -6.82 -2.59 7.57
CA ASN A 88 -6.09 -3.57 6.78
C ASN A 88 -4.94 -2.83 6.12
N ILE A 89 -3.73 -3.04 6.62
CA ILE A 89 -2.53 -2.37 6.17
C ILE A 89 -1.84 -3.28 5.16
N ILE A 90 -1.52 -2.74 3.99
CA ILE A 90 -0.60 -3.36 3.05
C ILE A 90 0.70 -2.57 3.08
N ASP A 91 1.77 -3.19 3.56
CA ASP A 91 3.10 -2.60 3.49
C ASP A 91 3.70 -2.86 2.10
N THR A 92 4.08 -1.82 1.37
CA THR A 92 4.47 -1.94 -0.05
C THR A 92 5.98 -1.81 -0.26
N PRO A 93 6.61 -2.52 -1.21
CA PRO A 93 8.01 -2.32 -1.53
C PRO A 93 8.32 -0.87 -1.94
N GLY A 94 9.46 -0.35 -1.49
CA GLY A 94 9.92 1.00 -1.88
C GLY A 94 10.80 1.01 -3.13
N HIS A 95 11.32 -0.16 -3.52
CA HIS A 95 12.27 -0.31 -4.63
C HIS A 95 11.55 -0.54 -5.97
N ILE A 96 12.04 0.08 -7.04
CA ILE A 96 11.43 0.04 -8.38
C ILE A 96 11.37 -1.36 -8.99
N ASP A 97 12.37 -2.20 -8.74
CA ASP A 97 12.42 -3.62 -9.11
C ASP A 97 11.20 -4.43 -8.68
N PHE A 98 10.49 -4.01 -7.62
CA PHE A 98 9.26 -4.65 -7.13
C PHE A 98 8.00 -3.83 -7.46
N THR A 99 8.04 -3.06 -8.55
CA THR A 99 6.90 -2.26 -9.03
C THR A 99 5.62 -3.08 -9.19
N ALA A 100 5.73 -4.37 -9.55
CA ALA A 100 4.56 -5.24 -9.68
C ALA A 100 3.78 -5.37 -8.36
N GLU A 101 4.48 -5.49 -7.23
CA GLU A 101 3.87 -5.53 -5.89
C GLU A 101 3.19 -4.21 -5.53
N VAL A 102 3.81 -3.08 -5.89
CA VAL A 102 3.22 -1.75 -5.65
C VAL A 102 1.95 -1.55 -6.47
N GLN A 103 1.96 -1.91 -7.76
CA GLN A 103 0.77 -1.80 -8.62
C GLN A 103 -0.38 -2.69 -8.16
N ARG A 104 -0.08 -3.94 -7.74
CA ARG A 104 -1.09 -4.85 -7.17
C ARG A 104 -1.70 -4.29 -5.91
N SER A 105 -0.87 -3.79 -5.00
CA SER A 105 -1.30 -3.22 -3.73
C SER A 105 -2.19 -2.01 -3.99
N LEU A 106 -1.74 -1.03 -4.79
CA LEU A 106 -2.50 0.17 -5.09
C LEU A 106 -3.89 -0.10 -5.69
N ARG A 107 -4.06 -1.20 -6.43
CA ARG A 107 -5.37 -1.54 -7.03
C ARG A 107 -6.41 -2.00 -5.99
N VAL A 108 -5.96 -2.64 -4.91
CA VAL A 108 -6.83 -3.23 -3.88
C VAL A 108 -7.02 -2.35 -2.65
N LEU A 109 -6.18 -1.33 -2.51
CA LEU A 109 -6.25 -0.36 -1.42
C LEU A 109 -7.35 0.67 -1.68
N ASP A 110 -7.99 1.10 -0.59
CA ASP A 110 -8.97 2.17 -0.65
C ASP A 110 -8.28 3.52 -0.49
N GLY A 111 -7.22 3.62 0.32
CA GLY A 111 -6.42 4.83 0.51
C GLY A 111 -4.94 4.53 0.77
N ALA A 112 -4.11 5.59 0.86
CA ALA A 112 -2.68 5.42 1.09
C ALA A 112 -2.07 6.50 2.01
N VAL A 113 -1.04 6.10 2.75
CA VAL A 113 -0.13 6.99 3.47
C VAL A 113 1.20 6.98 2.74
N VAL A 114 1.58 8.12 2.15
CA VAL A 114 2.84 8.29 1.45
C VAL A 114 3.88 8.86 2.41
N VAL A 115 4.92 8.09 2.70
CA VAL A 115 5.98 8.46 3.63
C VAL A 115 7.15 9.08 2.86
N PHE A 116 7.62 10.24 3.31
CA PHE A 116 8.76 10.96 2.75
C PHE A 116 9.87 11.08 3.78
N ASP A 117 11.12 11.04 3.33
CA ASP A 117 12.28 11.37 4.16
C ASP A 117 12.35 12.90 4.36
N GLY A 118 12.35 13.37 5.60
CA GLY A 118 12.44 14.79 5.93
C GLY A 118 13.76 15.47 5.56
N VAL A 119 14.79 14.70 5.21
CA VAL A 119 16.08 15.22 4.70
C VAL A 119 16.04 15.39 3.18
N ALA A 120 15.59 14.36 2.45
CA ALA A 120 15.63 14.33 0.99
C ALA A 120 14.38 14.95 0.33
N GLY A 121 13.23 14.87 0.99
CA GLY A 121 11.93 15.26 0.43
C GLY A 121 11.45 14.29 -0.65
N VAL A 122 10.98 14.81 -1.78
CA VAL A 122 10.54 14.00 -2.92
C VAL A 122 11.71 13.51 -3.77
N GLU A 123 11.80 12.18 -3.86
CA GLU A 123 12.81 11.43 -4.60
C GLU A 123 12.27 10.80 -5.89
N PRO A 124 13.11 10.39 -6.86
CA PRO A 124 12.65 9.90 -8.17
C PRO A 124 11.67 8.72 -8.12
N GLN A 125 11.85 7.78 -7.19
CA GLN A 125 10.91 6.65 -7.07
C GLN A 125 9.62 7.07 -6.35
N SER A 126 9.66 8.10 -5.49
CA SER A 126 8.44 8.69 -4.91
C SER A 126 7.53 9.21 -6.01
N GLU A 127 8.07 9.87 -7.05
CA GLU A 127 7.29 10.32 -8.21
C GLU A 127 6.68 9.14 -8.98
N THR A 128 7.44 8.06 -9.15
CA THR A 128 6.98 6.87 -9.87
C THR A 128 5.78 6.24 -9.17
N VAL A 129 5.86 6.05 -7.86
CA VAL A 129 4.78 5.48 -7.08
C VAL A 129 3.59 6.44 -6.96
N TRP A 130 3.86 7.74 -6.87
CA TRP A 130 2.81 8.76 -6.91
C TRP A 130 1.98 8.69 -8.19
N ARG A 131 2.64 8.59 -9.36
CA ARG A 131 1.95 8.43 -10.65
C ARG A 131 1.14 7.14 -10.74
N GLN A 132 1.60 6.06 -10.11
CA GLN A 132 0.83 4.81 -10.03
C GLN A 132 -0.42 4.99 -9.18
N ALA A 133 -0.33 5.68 -8.05
CA ALA A 133 -1.48 6.00 -7.21
C ALA A 133 -2.46 6.94 -7.93
N ASP A 134 -1.97 7.86 -8.78
CA ASP A 134 -2.81 8.72 -9.63
C ASP A 134 -3.58 7.89 -10.66
N LYS A 135 -2.91 6.94 -11.32
CA LYS A 135 -3.52 6.05 -12.32
C LYS A 135 -4.72 5.29 -11.74
N PHE A 136 -4.57 4.75 -10.53
CA PHE A 136 -5.63 4.00 -9.88
C PHE A 136 -6.66 4.86 -9.16
N LYS A 137 -6.41 6.18 -9.07
CA LYS A 137 -7.15 7.07 -8.20
C LYS A 137 -7.24 6.41 -6.81
N VAL A 138 -6.15 6.51 -6.05
CA VAL A 138 -6.12 6.17 -4.61
C VAL A 138 -6.02 7.45 -3.77
N PRO A 139 -6.99 7.80 -2.90
CA PRO A 139 -6.91 8.98 -2.04
C PRO A 139 -5.76 8.79 -1.08
N ARG A 140 -5.03 9.86 -0.81
CA ARG A 140 -3.80 9.74 -0.03
C ARG A 140 -3.57 10.91 0.89
N MET A 141 -2.75 10.64 1.89
CA MET A 141 -2.17 11.61 2.79
C MET A 141 -0.65 11.42 2.82
N CYS A 142 0.09 12.45 3.22
CA CYS A 142 1.54 12.40 3.29
C CYS A 142 2.01 12.43 4.75
N PHE A 143 3.12 11.75 5.01
CA PHE A 143 3.83 11.79 6.28
C PHE A 143 5.31 12.09 6.03
N ILE A 144 5.75 13.30 6.41
CA ILE A 144 7.16 13.68 6.38
C ILE A 144 7.82 13.13 7.64
N ASN A 145 8.55 12.05 7.48
CA ASN A 145 9.20 11.29 8.54
C ASN A 145 10.64 11.78 8.78
N LYS A 146 11.34 11.18 9.76
CA LYS A 146 12.76 11.41 10.05
C LYS A 146 13.12 12.87 10.36
N LEU A 147 12.19 13.64 10.93
CA LEU A 147 12.48 15.03 11.34
C LEU A 147 13.48 15.15 12.49
N ASP A 148 13.89 14.02 13.07
CA ASP A 148 14.97 13.92 14.05
C ASP A 148 16.37 13.85 13.43
N ARG A 149 16.50 13.64 12.12
CA ARG A 149 17.80 13.51 11.45
C ARG A 149 18.46 14.86 11.18
N MET A 150 19.80 14.85 11.14
CA MET A 150 20.58 16.01 10.74
C MET A 150 20.23 16.43 9.31
N GLY A 151 20.00 17.73 9.09
CA GLY A 151 19.57 18.28 7.81
C GLY A 151 18.07 18.08 7.51
N ALA A 152 17.29 17.50 8.43
CA ALA A 152 15.85 17.36 8.20
C ALA A 152 15.15 18.73 8.24
N SER A 153 14.27 18.96 7.26
CA SER A 153 13.51 20.20 7.13
C SER A 153 12.11 19.92 6.61
N PHE A 154 11.12 20.23 7.44
CA PHE A 154 9.72 20.15 7.06
C PHE A 154 9.40 21.09 5.91
N ASP A 155 9.80 22.37 6.00
CA ASP A 155 9.46 23.37 4.99
C ASP A 155 10.00 22.97 3.60
N ARG A 156 11.27 22.53 3.50
CA ARG A 156 11.86 22.04 2.23
C ARG A 156 11.17 20.80 1.70
N SER A 157 10.90 19.82 2.57
CA SER A 157 10.24 18.58 2.18
C SER A 157 8.81 18.84 1.69
N PHE A 158 8.06 19.68 2.39
CA PHE A 158 6.72 20.11 2.01
C PHE A 158 6.72 20.88 0.68
N ASP A 159 7.68 21.77 0.47
CA ASP A 159 7.83 22.49 -0.80
C ASP A 159 8.17 21.55 -1.96
N SER A 160 8.99 20.53 -1.72
CA SER A 160 9.29 19.51 -2.73
C SER A 160 8.05 18.71 -3.15
N ILE A 161 7.14 18.39 -2.21
CA ILE A 161 5.84 17.77 -2.51
C ILE A 161 5.00 18.71 -3.38
N LYS A 162 4.94 20.00 -3.03
CA LYS A 162 4.18 20.99 -3.81
C LYS A 162 4.67 21.15 -5.24
N GLN A 163 5.98 21.20 -5.42
CA GLN A 163 6.59 21.50 -6.72
C GLN A 163 6.65 20.28 -7.64
N LYS A 164 6.97 19.10 -7.10
CA LYS A 164 7.19 17.89 -7.91
C LYS A 164 5.96 17.00 -8.04
N LEU A 165 5.07 17.00 -7.06
CA LEU A 165 3.94 16.06 -6.99
C LEU A 165 2.58 16.75 -7.11
N THR A 166 2.25 17.68 -6.20
CA THR A 166 0.95 18.35 -6.22
C THR A 166 0.92 19.69 -5.50
N PRO A 167 0.47 20.79 -6.15
CA PRO A 167 0.28 22.09 -5.49
C PRO A 167 -0.88 22.09 -4.48
N ASN A 168 -1.62 20.98 -4.38
CA ASN A 168 -2.76 20.82 -3.49
C ASN A 168 -2.41 20.15 -2.15
N ALA A 169 -1.12 20.03 -1.85
CA ALA A 169 -0.67 19.61 -0.53
C ALA A 169 -1.05 20.65 0.54
N VAL A 170 -1.61 20.19 1.66
CA VAL A 170 -2.06 21.03 2.77
C VAL A 170 -1.35 20.58 4.04
N ALA A 171 -0.55 21.46 4.66
CA ALA A 171 0.08 21.15 5.93
C ALA A 171 -0.99 21.10 7.03
N MET A 172 -1.12 19.95 7.68
CA MET A 172 -2.00 19.77 8.84
C MET A 172 -1.25 19.99 10.16
N GLN A 173 0.07 19.85 10.11
CA GLN A 173 0.96 19.97 11.26
C GLN A 173 2.25 20.67 10.88
N ILE A 174 2.88 21.32 11.86
CA ILE A 174 4.26 21.80 11.78
C ILE A 174 5.09 21.24 12.94
N PRO A 175 6.37 20.91 12.73
CA PRO A 175 7.20 20.35 13.80
C PRO A 175 7.61 21.41 14.83
N THR A 176 7.94 20.96 16.04
CA THR A 176 8.56 21.78 17.09
C THR A 176 9.97 21.30 17.40
N GLY A 177 10.94 22.17 17.20
CA GLY A 177 12.37 21.85 17.24
C GLY A 177 12.88 21.24 15.94
N HIS A 178 14.20 21.13 15.83
CA HIS A 178 14.90 20.61 14.66
C HIS A 178 15.85 19.49 15.08
N GLU A 179 15.97 18.45 14.24
CA GLU A 179 16.91 17.35 14.42
C GLU A 179 16.75 16.71 15.81
N ASP A 180 17.83 16.56 16.58
CA ASP A 180 17.79 16.01 17.94
C ASP A 180 16.91 16.80 18.92
N LYS A 181 16.61 18.07 18.63
CA LYS A 181 15.71 18.91 19.44
C LYS A 181 14.24 18.76 19.03
N PHE A 182 13.91 17.88 18.09
CA PHE A 182 12.52 17.59 17.70
C PHE A 182 11.74 17.01 18.88
N THR A 183 10.74 17.75 19.37
CA THR A 183 10.04 17.45 20.64
C THR A 183 8.56 17.15 20.46
N GLY A 184 7.94 17.60 19.37
CA GLY A 184 6.51 17.43 19.14
C GLY A 184 6.05 18.05 17.84
N VAL A 185 4.73 18.09 17.65
CA VAL A 185 4.07 18.65 16.47
C VAL A 185 2.95 19.57 16.89
N VAL A 186 2.79 20.70 16.20
CA VAL A 186 1.64 21.58 16.38
C VAL A 186 0.53 21.10 15.46
N ASP A 187 -0.63 20.79 16.03
CA ASP A 187 -1.87 20.57 15.29
C ASP A 187 -2.46 21.92 14.89
N LEU A 188 -2.49 22.20 13.58
CA LEU A 188 -2.97 23.47 13.06
C LEU A 188 -4.49 23.62 13.09
N LEU A 189 -5.25 22.51 13.19
CA LEU A 189 -6.72 22.54 13.34
C LEU A 189 -7.11 22.87 14.78
N ALA A 190 -6.45 22.26 15.76
CA ALA A 190 -6.71 22.51 17.18
C ALA A 190 -5.95 23.75 17.71
N MET A 191 -4.90 24.19 17.02
CA MET A 191 -3.93 25.19 17.51
C MET A 191 -3.34 24.81 18.87
N LYS A 192 -2.91 23.56 18.98
CA LYS A 192 -2.27 23.01 20.17
C LYS A 192 -0.97 22.30 19.82
N LEU A 193 0.00 22.39 20.72
CA LEU A 193 1.23 21.62 20.63
C LEU A 193 0.99 20.22 21.21
N ILE A 194 1.22 19.19 20.42
CA ILE A 194 1.18 17.79 20.86
C ILE A 194 2.61 17.36 21.18
N LYS A 195 2.85 16.97 22.44
CA LYS A 195 4.08 16.28 22.85
C LYS A 195 3.78 14.82 23.14
N PHE A 196 4.80 13.99 22.93
CA PHE A 196 4.74 12.54 23.09
C PHE A 196 5.60 12.15 24.28
N GLU A 197 4.95 11.62 25.31
CA GLU A 197 5.55 11.22 26.59
C GLU A 197 5.46 9.70 26.79
N GLY A 198 6.22 9.19 27.77
CA GLY A 198 6.41 7.77 28.02
C GLY A 198 7.52 7.16 27.18
N ASP A 199 7.93 5.95 27.54
CA ASP A 199 9.12 5.28 26.98
C ASP A 199 9.06 5.13 25.45
N PHE A 200 7.84 4.99 24.91
CA PHE A 200 7.59 4.86 23.47
C PHE A 200 6.59 5.90 22.96
N GLY A 201 6.54 7.10 23.55
CA GLY A 201 5.70 8.20 23.05
C GLY A 201 4.18 7.94 23.09
N GLN A 202 3.75 6.95 23.87
CA GLN A 202 2.36 6.46 23.93
C GLN A 202 1.39 7.42 24.64
N ILE A 203 1.89 8.36 25.43
CA ILE A 203 1.08 9.35 26.14
C ILE A 203 1.14 10.66 25.36
N LEU A 204 0.05 10.98 24.67
CA LEU A 204 -0.10 12.27 23.99
C LEU A 204 -0.60 13.30 24.99
N LYS A 205 0.12 14.43 25.08
CA LYS A 205 -0.33 15.58 25.88
C LYS A 205 -0.35 16.83 25.03
N GLU A 206 -1.46 17.55 25.15
CA GLU A 206 -1.66 18.84 24.51
C GLU A 206 -1.17 19.97 25.40
N TYR A 207 -0.46 20.91 24.80
CA TYR A 207 0.08 22.10 25.42
C TYR A 207 -0.28 23.33 24.58
N GLU A 208 -0.16 24.51 25.17
CA GLU A 208 -0.19 25.75 24.39
C GLU A 208 1.03 25.85 23.47
N ILE A 209 0.85 26.49 22.32
CA ILE A 209 1.93 26.70 21.35
C ILE A 209 2.92 27.71 21.95
N PRO A 210 4.23 27.40 21.97
CA PRO A 210 5.26 28.33 22.42
C PRO A 210 5.21 29.67 21.68
N GLN A 211 5.49 30.76 22.38
CA GLN A 211 5.31 32.11 21.85
C GLN A 211 6.19 32.40 20.62
N ASP A 212 7.36 31.77 20.55
CA ASP A 212 8.29 31.83 19.42
C ASP A 212 7.76 31.11 18.16
N LEU A 213 6.87 30.13 18.33
CA LEU A 213 6.28 29.36 17.22
C LEU A 213 4.87 29.83 16.86
N LEU A 214 4.21 30.59 17.74
CA LEU A 214 2.80 30.97 17.61
C LEU A 214 2.49 31.73 16.32
N GLU A 215 3.30 32.72 15.96
CA GLU A 215 3.10 33.50 14.73
C GLU A 215 3.27 32.64 13.47
N LYS A 216 4.29 31.78 13.44
CA LYS A 216 4.46 30.79 12.36
C LYS A 216 3.24 29.86 12.29
N ALA A 217 2.74 29.35 13.43
CA ALA A 217 1.57 28.48 13.46
C ALA A 217 0.30 29.16 12.93
N LYS A 218 0.08 30.45 13.25
CA LYS A 218 -1.06 31.22 12.70
C LYS A 218 -0.96 31.38 11.19
N GLU A 219 0.21 31.72 10.66
CA GLU A 219 0.44 31.84 9.22
C GLU A 219 0.15 30.52 8.48
N TRP A 220 0.64 29.40 9.02
CA TRP A 220 0.38 28.08 8.46
C TRP A 220 -1.09 27.68 8.57
N ARG A 221 -1.76 28.01 9.69
CA ARG A 221 -3.20 27.79 9.85
C ARG A 221 -4.01 28.59 8.83
N GLU A 222 -3.68 29.85 8.60
CA GLU A 222 -4.39 30.68 7.61
C GLU A 222 -4.32 30.05 6.22
N LYS A 223 -3.12 29.65 5.77
CA LYS A 223 -2.92 28.94 4.49
C LYS A 223 -3.69 27.61 4.43
N MET A 224 -3.72 26.87 5.53
CA MET A 224 -4.47 25.62 5.63
C MET A 224 -5.98 25.86 5.51
N VAL A 225 -6.51 26.84 6.25
CA VAL A 225 -7.93 27.20 6.23
C VAL A 225 -8.34 27.72 4.86
N GLU A 226 -7.54 28.59 4.23
CA GLU A 226 -7.77 29.09 2.87
C GLU A 226 -7.91 27.94 1.87
N LYS A 227 -6.96 27.00 1.87
CA LYS A 227 -6.99 25.83 0.98
C LYS A 227 -8.20 24.93 1.21
N ILE A 228 -8.55 24.64 2.46
CA ILE A 228 -9.70 23.79 2.79
C ILE A 228 -11.01 24.49 2.44
N ALA A 229 -11.15 25.77 2.79
CA ALA A 229 -12.34 26.55 2.54
C ALA A 229 -12.60 26.73 1.05
N GLY A 230 -11.55 26.87 0.23
CA GLY A 230 -11.65 27.02 -1.23
C GLY A 230 -12.29 25.83 -1.96
N GLU A 231 -12.46 24.69 -1.31
CA GLU A 231 -13.11 23.51 -1.88
C GLU A 231 -14.62 23.40 -1.56
N ASP A 232 -15.14 24.29 -0.72
CA ASP A 232 -16.56 24.37 -0.36
C ASP A 232 -17.06 25.81 -0.47
N GLU A 233 -18.10 26.03 -1.29
CA GLU A 233 -18.64 27.36 -1.57
C GLU A 233 -19.07 28.12 -0.31
N LYS A 234 -19.68 27.43 0.67
CA LYS A 234 -20.14 28.06 1.91
C LYS A 234 -18.97 28.43 2.82
N LEU A 235 -17.95 27.59 2.85
CA LEU A 235 -16.73 27.87 3.61
C LEU A 235 -15.93 29.00 2.97
N THR A 236 -15.89 29.07 1.64
CA THR A 236 -15.26 30.17 0.89
C THR A 236 -15.89 31.52 1.25
N GLU A 237 -17.24 31.61 1.24
CA GLU A 237 -17.94 32.84 1.65
C GLU A 237 -17.63 33.23 3.11
N SER A 238 -17.61 32.24 4.00
CA SER A 238 -17.30 32.45 5.42
C SER A 238 -15.87 32.95 5.60
N PHE A 239 -14.90 32.40 4.88
CA PHE A 239 -13.51 32.81 4.90
C PHE A 239 -13.32 34.24 4.39
N LEU A 240 -13.90 34.58 3.23
CA LEU A 240 -13.79 35.92 2.63
C LEU A 240 -14.45 37.01 3.48
N SER A 241 -15.50 36.65 4.22
CA SER A 241 -16.18 37.56 5.16
C SER A 241 -15.49 37.66 6.53
N GLY A 242 -14.36 36.97 6.73
CA GLY A 242 -13.63 36.95 8.00
C GLY A 242 -14.39 36.26 9.14
N LYS A 243 -15.41 35.44 8.82
CA LYS A 243 -16.14 34.66 9.81
C LYS A 243 -15.31 33.44 10.22
N GLU A 244 -15.31 33.14 11.51
CA GLU A 244 -14.63 31.97 12.04
C GLU A 244 -15.32 30.68 11.55
N ILE A 245 -14.54 29.80 10.92
CA ILE A 245 -15.01 28.49 10.45
C ILE A 245 -14.78 27.46 11.55
N SER A 246 -15.80 26.66 11.84
CA SER A 246 -15.68 25.61 12.86
C SER A 246 -14.69 24.52 12.44
N VAL A 247 -13.96 23.95 13.40
CA VAL A 247 -13.02 22.84 13.14
C VAL A 247 -13.74 21.62 12.53
N GLU A 248 -14.99 21.39 12.93
CA GLU A 248 -15.79 20.28 12.41
C GLU A 248 -16.13 20.46 10.93
N ASP A 249 -16.47 21.68 10.51
CA ASP A 249 -16.76 21.96 9.10
C ASP A 249 -15.48 21.88 8.25
N LEU A 250 -14.34 22.34 8.78
CA LEU A 250 -13.04 22.16 8.12
C LEU A 250 -12.69 20.68 7.94
N LYS A 251 -12.93 19.84 8.97
CA LYS A 251 -12.70 18.39 8.88
C LYS A 251 -13.56 17.73 7.82
N LYS A 252 -14.84 18.09 7.75
CA LYS A 252 -15.78 17.57 6.73
C LYS A 252 -15.38 17.97 5.32
N ALA A 253 -15.06 19.24 5.12
CA ALA A 253 -14.60 19.75 3.83
C ALA A 253 -13.28 19.09 3.41
N LEU A 254 -12.31 19.00 4.32
CA LEU A 254 -11.04 18.32 4.04
C LEU A 254 -11.26 16.84 3.70
N ARG A 255 -12.07 16.10 4.46
CA ARG A 255 -12.38 14.69 4.14
C ARG A 255 -12.95 14.57 2.73
N LYS A 256 -13.96 15.36 2.39
CA LYS A 256 -14.56 15.36 1.05
C LYS A 256 -13.51 15.64 -0.02
N SER A 257 -12.67 16.65 0.17
CA SER A 257 -11.60 17.02 -0.77
C SER A 257 -10.53 15.94 -0.91
N VAL A 258 -10.23 15.17 0.14
CA VAL A 258 -9.32 14.02 0.07
C VAL A 258 -9.94 12.91 -0.77
N LEU A 259 -11.20 12.55 -0.51
CA LEU A 259 -11.94 11.53 -1.27
C LEU A 259 -12.07 11.90 -2.75
N ASP A 260 -12.23 13.19 -3.04
CA ASP A 260 -12.36 13.75 -4.39
C ASP A 260 -11.00 14.05 -5.07
N TYR A 261 -9.86 13.68 -4.47
CA TYR A 261 -8.49 13.91 -5.00
C TYR A 261 -8.09 15.37 -5.15
N LYS A 262 -8.81 16.27 -4.50
CA LYS A 262 -8.57 17.70 -4.63
C LYS A 262 -7.49 18.18 -3.69
N LEU A 263 -7.45 17.70 -2.45
CA LEU A 263 -6.46 18.09 -1.44
C LEU A 263 -5.72 16.86 -0.89
N VAL A 264 -4.45 17.06 -0.53
CA VAL A 264 -3.61 16.02 0.10
C VAL A 264 -3.09 16.54 1.44
N PRO A 265 -3.59 16.05 2.58
CA PRO A 265 -3.13 16.49 3.89
C PRO A 265 -1.74 15.92 4.20
N VAL A 266 -0.87 16.77 4.74
CA VAL A 266 0.52 16.46 5.07
C VAL A 266 0.73 16.57 6.58
N PHE A 267 1.18 15.46 7.15
CA PHE A 267 1.55 15.30 8.55
C PHE A 267 3.07 15.16 8.66
N CYS A 268 3.60 15.26 9.88
CA CYS A 268 5.04 15.15 10.09
C CYS A 268 5.41 14.51 11.42
N GLY A 269 6.63 13.97 11.50
CA GLY A 269 7.09 13.29 12.70
C GLY A 269 8.42 12.56 12.56
N SER A 270 8.65 11.66 13.51
CA SER A 270 9.76 10.72 13.53
C SER A 270 9.28 9.39 14.09
N SER A 271 9.14 8.41 13.19
CA SER A 271 8.80 7.03 13.56
C SER A 271 9.90 6.38 14.41
N LEU A 272 11.16 6.73 14.20
CA LEU A 272 12.28 6.20 15.00
C LEU A 272 12.24 6.71 16.44
N LYS A 273 11.91 7.99 16.65
CA LYS A 273 11.80 8.62 17.97
C LYS A 273 10.39 8.52 18.57
N ASN A 274 9.49 7.72 18.00
CA ASN A 274 8.14 7.48 18.52
C ASN A 274 7.26 8.73 18.61
N LYS A 275 7.37 9.64 17.62
CA LYS A 275 6.67 10.93 17.63
C LYS A 275 5.92 11.15 16.32
N GLY A 276 4.62 11.45 16.38
CA GLY A 276 3.82 11.86 15.21
C GLY A 276 3.08 10.76 14.46
N VAL A 277 3.32 9.47 14.76
CA VAL A 277 2.62 8.35 14.11
C VAL A 277 1.15 8.27 14.55
N GLN A 278 0.84 8.51 15.83
CA GLN A 278 -0.54 8.42 16.33
C GLN A 278 -1.48 9.46 15.69
N PRO A 279 -1.09 10.74 15.52
CA PRO A 279 -1.88 11.69 14.74
C PRO A 279 -2.09 11.26 13.29
N VAL A 280 -1.13 10.57 12.67
CA VAL A 280 -1.30 9.99 11.33
C VAL A 280 -2.38 8.90 11.35
N LEU A 281 -2.39 8.02 12.35
CA LEU A 281 -3.43 6.99 12.51
C LEU A 281 -4.82 7.59 12.74
N ASP A 282 -4.91 8.65 13.52
CA ASP A 282 -6.15 9.41 13.69
C ASP A 282 -6.61 10.02 12.36
N ALA A 283 -5.70 10.62 11.61
CA ALA A 283 -5.96 11.19 10.29
C ALA A 283 -6.39 10.15 9.25
N VAL A 284 -5.87 8.91 9.32
CA VAL A 284 -6.37 7.78 8.51
C VAL A 284 -7.86 7.55 8.77
N VAL A 285 -8.29 7.56 10.03
CA VAL A 285 -9.71 7.41 10.37
C VAL A 285 -10.52 8.57 9.79
N TYR A 286 -10.06 9.81 10.00
CA TYR A 286 -10.83 11.01 9.68
C TYR A 286 -10.88 11.34 8.20
N TYR A 287 -9.82 11.08 7.43
CA TYR A 287 -9.68 11.62 6.07
C TYR A 287 -9.57 10.56 4.98
N LEU A 288 -9.09 9.35 5.28
CA LEU A 288 -9.03 8.29 4.27
C LEU A 288 -10.39 7.56 4.12
N PRO A 289 -10.66 7.00 2.92
CA PRO A 289 -11.91 6.32 2.62
C PRO A 289 -12.09 5.02 3.41
N SER A 290 -13.35 4.71 3.66
CA SER A 290 -13.84 3.36 3.85
C SER A 290 -14.25 2.74 2.50
N PRO A 291 -14.43 1.41 2.41
CA PRO A 291 -14.99 0.78 1.20
C PRO A 291 -16.35 1.35 0.78
N ALA A 292 -17.13 1.89 1.73
CA ALA A 292 -18.43 2.48 1.46
C ALA A 292 -18.35 3.88 0.82
N ASP A 293 -17.22 4.58 0.99
CA ASP A 293 -16.99 5.91 0.41
C ASP A 293 -16.57 5.83 -1.06
N LEU A 294 -16.16 4.64 -1.53
CA LEU A 294 -15.66 4.46 -2.89
C LEU A 294 -16.78 4.29 -3.91
N PRO A 295 -16.54 4.73 -5.16
CA PRO A 295 -17.48 4.45 -6.25
C PRO A 295 -17.61 2.94 -6.49
N PRO A 296 -18.75 2.49 -7.06
CA PRO A 296 -18.93 1.11 -7.48
C PRO A 296 -17.78 0.61 -8.35
N VAL A 297 -17.37 -0.64 -8.13
CA VAL A 297 -16.31 -1.23 -8.95
C VAL A 297 -16.85 -1.50 -10.35
N LYS A 298 -16.06 -1.14 -11.37
CA LYS A 298 -16.38 -1.35 -12.78
C LYS A 298 -15.80 -2.65 -13.29
N GLY A 299 -16.53 -3.31 -14.17
CA GLY A 299 -16.11 -4.49 -14.89
C GLY A 299 -16.89 -4.69 -16.18
N THR A 300 -16.70 -5.83 -16.83
CA THR A 300 -17.40 -6.19 -18.06
C THR A 300 -18.04 -7.57 -17.95
N ASN A 301 -19.14 -7.77 -18.66
CA ASN A 301 -19.72 -9.10 -18.83
C ASN A 301 -18.80 -9.95 -19.73
N PRO A 302 -18.34 -11.13 -19.29
CA PRO A 302 -17.46 -11.95 -20.12
C PRO A 302 -18.11 -12.49 -21.40
N LYS A 303 -19.45 -12.55 -21.48
CA LYS A 303 -20.18 -13.04 -22.65
C LYS A 303 -20.60 -11.93 -23.61
N THR A 304 -21.11 -10.81 -23.07
CA THR A 304 -21.66 -9.72 -23.90
C THR A 304 -20.68 -8.57 -24.11
N GLY A 305 -19.65 -8.44 -23.26
CA GLY A 305 -18.71 -7.32 -23.27
C GLY A 305 -19.28 -6.01 -22.69
N GLU A 306 -20.54 -6.01 -22.26
CA GLU A 306 -21.20 -4.83 -21.71
C GLU A 306 -20.58 -4.42 -20.37
N ALA A 307 -20.55 -3.11 -20.09
CA ALA A 307 -20.07 -2.59 -18.82
C ALA A 307 -21.04 -2.92 -17.68
N ILE A 308 -20.50 -3.44 -16.58
CA ILE A 308 -21.21 -3.77 -15.35
C ILE A 308 -20.57 -2.98 -14.19
N GLU A 309 -21.39 -2.51 -13.27
CA GLU A 309 -20.93 -1.94 -12.01
C GLU A 309 -21.44 -2.76 -10.81
N ARG A 310 -20.62 -2.90 -9.77
CA ARG A 310 -20.99 -3.55 -8.51
C ARG A 310 -20.79 -2.58 -7.36
N LYS A 311 -21.87 -2.34 -6.60
CA LYS A 311 -21.80 -1.51 -5.40
C LYS A 311 -21.11 -2.28 -4.27
N ALA A 312 -20.47 -1.56 -3.37
CA ALA A 312 -19.97 -2.14 -2.14
C ALA A 312 -21.17 -2.47 -1.23
N GLY A 313 -21.50 -3.76 -1.11
CA GLY A 313 -22.62 -4.23 -0.29
C GLY A 313 -22.65 -5.74 -0.17
N ASP A 314 -23.07 -6.25 0.99
CA ASP A 314 -23.05 -7.69 1.29
C ASP A 314 -24.12 -8.49 0.55
N GLN A 315 -25.19 -7.81 0.14
CA GLN A 315 -26.31 -8.40 -0.58
C GLN A 315 -26.13 -8.32 -2.12
N GLU A 316 -25.08 -7.65 -2.58
CA GLU A 316 -24.73 -7.61 -4.00
C GLU A 316 -24.13 -8.96 -4.44
N PRO A 317 -24.15 -9.31 -5.73
CA PRO A 317 -23.48 -10.52 -6.19
C PRO A 317 -21.99 -10.49 -5.90
N PHE A 318 -21.43 -11.65 -5.52
CA PHE A 318 -20.02 -11.75 -5.12
C PHE A 318 -19.09 -11.34 -6.27
N SER A 319 -18.16 -10.44 -5.96
CA SER A 319 -17.03 -10.13 -6.85
C SER A 319 -15.78 -9.77 -6.04
N ALA A 320 -14.65 -10.33 -6.46
CA ALA A 320 -13.36 -10.15 -5.82
C ALA A 320 -12.23 -10.17 -6.85
N LEU A 321 -11.13 -9.49 -6.54
CA LEU A 321 -9.90 -9.51 -7.32
C LEU A 321 -8.81 -10.26 -6.57
N ALA A 322 -8.27 -11.31 -7.17
CA ALA A 322 -7.06 -11.96 -6.68
C ALA A 322 -5.87 -11.06 -7.03
N PHE A 323 -5.12 -10.59 -6.02
CA PHE A 323 -4.04 -9.60 -6.24
C PHE A 323 -2.66 -10.11 -5.85
N LYS A 324 -2.56 -11.22 -5.13
CA LYS A 324 -1.29 -11.85 -4.79
C LYS A 324 -1.46 -13.35 -4.68
N VAL A 325 -0.54 -14.11 -5.25
CA VAL A 325 -0.39 -15.54 -5.02
C VAL A 325 0.96 -15.75 -4.33
N ALA A 326 0.97 -16.51 -3.25
CA ALA A 326 2.19 -16.83 -2.51
C ALA A 326 2.22 -18.32 -2.19
N SER A 327 3.38 -18.94 -2.35
CA SER A 327 3.59 -20.33 -1.96
C SER A 327 3.90 -20.42 -0.47
N ASP A 328 3.04 -21.09 0.30
CA ASP A 328 3.33 -21.42 1.69
C ASP A 328 3.81 -22.89 1.81
N PRO A 329 4.92 -23.15 2.53
CA PRO A 329 5.45 -24.51 2.70
C PRO A 329 4.50 -25.49 3.42
N PHE A 330 3.58 -24.99 4.26
CA PHE A 330 2.73 -25.83 5.12
C PHE A 330 1.32 -25.99 4.56
N VAL A 331 0.74 -24.93 4.00
CA VAL A 331 -0.65 -24.94 3.49
C VAL A 331 -0.76 -24.92 1.97
N GLY A 332 0.34 -24.75 1.24
CA GLY A 332 0.36 -24.69 -0.23
C GLY A 332 0.12 -23.29 -0.77
N ALA A 333 -0.41 -23.18 -2.00
CA ALA A 333 -0.64 -21.89 -2.65
C ALA A 333 -1.74 -21.09 -1.93
N LEU A 334 -1.38 -19.90 -1.45
CA LEU A 334 -2.26 -18.90 -0.89
C LEU A 334 -2.62 -17.88 -1.97
N THR A 335 -3.91 -17.71 -2.22
CA THR A 335 -4.42 -16.64 -3.08
C THR A 335 -5.02 -15.55 -2.21
N PHE A 336 -4.40 -14.39 -2.21
CA PHE A 336 -4.91 -13.18 -1.58
C PHE A 336 -5.87 -12.46 -2.51
N PHE A 337 -7.00 -12.03 -1.97
CA PHE A 337 -8.04 -11.33 -2.73
C PHE A 337 -8.70 -10.21 -1.93
N ARG A 338 -9.23 -9.24 -2.68
CA ARG A 338 -10.07 -8.15 -2.19
C ARG A 338 -11.50 -8.39 -2.64
N ILE A 339 -12.45 -8.46 -1.70
CA ILE A 339 -13.88 -8.51 -2.02
C ILE A 339 -14.39 -7.09 -2.26
N TYR A 340 -14.98 -6.83 -3.42
CA TYR A 340 -15.62 -5.55 -3.73
C TYR A 340 -17.13 -5.57 -3.51
N SER A 341 -17.77 -6.72 -3.70
CA SER A 341 -19.22 -6.88 -3.52
C SER A 341 -19.56 -8.29 -3.05
N GLY A 342 -20.69 -8.42 -2.37
CA GLY A 342 -21.23 -9.68 -1.87
C GLY A 342 -20.45 -10.27 -0.71
N THR A 343 -20.69 -11.55 -0.49
CA THR A 343 -20.09 -12.34 0.59
C THR A 343 -19.41 -13.58 0.04
N LEU A 344 -18.37 -14.04 0.75
CA LEU A 344 -17.71 -15.30 0.47
C LEU A 344 -17.82 -16.22 1.68
N ILE A 345 -18.43 -17.38 1.46
CA ILE A 345 -18.68 -18.38 2.51
C ILE A 345 -17.76 -19.57 2.28
N LYS A 346 -17.14 -20.07 3.35
CA LYS A 346 -16.33 -21.28 3.33
C LYS A 346 -17.12 -22.46 2.76
N GLY A 347 -16.50 -23.20 1.83
CA GLY A 347 -17.09 -24.36 1.16
C GLY A 347 -17.89 -24.04 -0.09
N SER A 348 -18.11 -22.75 -0.42
CA SER A 348 -18.84 -22.35 -1.63
C SER A 348 -18.02 -22.57 -2.91
N TYR A 349 -18.72 -22.45 -4.05
CA TYR A 349 -18.11 -22.44 -5.37
C TYR A 349 -18.16 -21.02 -5.95
N ILE A 350 -17.09 -20.63 -6.61
CA ILE A 350 -16.92 -19.34 -7.27
C ILE A 350 -16.45 -19.56 -8.71
N LEU A 351 -16.73 -18.60 -9.58
CA LEU A 351 -16.25 -18.59 -10.95
C LEU A 351 -15.00 -17.73 -11.06
N ASN A 352 -13.92 -18.28 -11.60
CA ASN A 352 -12.83 -17.48 -12.12
C ASN A 352 -13.17 -17.05 -13.54
N THR A 353 -13.54 -15.78 -13.75
CA THR A 353 -13.98 -15.32 -15.08
C THR A 353 -12.83 -15.12 -16.06
N THR A 354 -11.59 -15.08 -15.57
CA THR A 354 -10.40 -14.99 -16.42
C THR A 354 -10.03 -16.36 -17.03
N SER A 355 -10.12 -17.45 -16.26
CA SER A 355 -9.89 -18.81 -16.77
C SER A 355 -11.15 -19.50 -17.29
N GLY A 356 -12.33 -19.04 -16.87
CA GLY A 356 -13.62 -19.68 -17.15
C GLY A 356 -13.92 -20.88 -16.26
N GLU A 357 -13.08 -21.17 -15.28
CA GLU A 357 -13.19 -22.36 -14.43
C GLU A 357 -13.88 -22.09 -13.09
N LYS A 358 -14.59 -23.11 -12.60
CA LYS A 358 -15.17 -23.10 -11.26
C LYS A 358 -14.13 -23.54 -10.24
N GLU A 359 -14.02 -22.78 -9.16
CA GLU A 359 -13.11 -23.05 -8.07
C GLU A 359 -13.90 -23.23 -6.77
N ARG A 360 -13.44 -24.14 -5.91
CA ARG A 360 -14.06 -24.38 -4.60
C ARG A 360 -13.26 -23.68 -3.52
N VAL A 361 -13.93 -22.86 -2.71
CA VAL A 361 -13.31 -22.15 -1.58
C VAL A 361 -13.23 -23.11 -0.39
N GLY A 362 -12.04 -23.68 -0.15
CA GLY A 362 -11.84 -24.66 0.92
C GLY A 362 -11.71 -24.03 2.30
N ARG A 363 -10.65 -23.24 2.48
CA ARG A 363 -10.35 -22.52 3.74
C ARG A 363 -10.19 -21.04 3.45
N ILE A 364 -10.65 -20.21 4.35
CA ILE A 364 -10.52 -18.75 4.28
C ILE A 364 -9.70 -18.30 5.48
N LEU A 365 -8.66 -17.51 5.23
CA LEU A 365 -7.69 -17.09 6.21
C LEU A 365 -7.64 -15.56 6.25
N ARG A 366 -7.80 -14.98 7.43
CA ARG A 366 -7.48 -13.59 7.68
C ARG A 366 -6.08 -13.52 8.31
N MET A 367 -5.26 -12.62 7.79
CA MET A 367 -3.88 -12.44 8.24
C MET A 367 -3.85 -11.45 9.41
N HIS A 368 -3.59 -11.97 10.60
CA HIS A 368 -3.46 -11.21 11.83
C HIS A 368 -2.01 -11.25 12.29
N ALA A 369 -1.21 -10.31 11.81
CA ALA A 369 0.23 -10.30 12.01
C ALA A 369 0.90 -11.62 11.57
N ASN A 370 1.53 -12.32 12.51
CA ASN A 370 2.16 -13.62 12.29
C ASN A 370 1.18 -14.80 12.46
N GLU A 371 -0.07 -14.54 12.86
CA GLU A 371 -1.10 -15.54 13.09
C GLU A 371 -2.13 -15.58 11.95
N ARG A 372 -2.68 -16.77 11.72
CA ARG A 372 -3.70 -17.02 10.70
C ARG A 372 -5.01 -17.34 11.39
N GLU A 373 -5.97 -16.43 11.29
CA GLU A 373 -7.33 -16.68 11.77
C GLU A 373 -8.14 -17.35 10.65
N GLU A 374 -8.64 -18.56 10.89
CA GLU A 374 -9.58 -19.19 9.97
C GLU A 374 -10.99 -18.66 10.21
N VAL A 375 -11.63 -18.17 9.15
CA VAL A 375 -12.97 -17.58 9.21
C VAL A 375 -13.94 -18.32 8.29
N ASP A 376 -15.21 -18.37 8.67
CA ASP A 376 -16.23 -19.07 7.87
C ASP A 376 -16.87 -18.18 6.80
N GLU A 377 -16.81 -16.85 6.97
CA GLU A 377 -17.50 -15.89 6.11
C GLU A 377 -16.74 -14.56 6.03
N LEU A 378 -16.66 -13.99 4.82
CA LEU A 378 -16.11 -12.67 4.54
C LEU A 378 -17.11 -11.80 3.81
N TYR A 379 -16.95 -10.49 3.94
CA TYR A 379 -17.91 -9.48 3.47
C TYR A 379 -17.26 -8.50 2.48
N ALA A 380 -18.10 -7.69 1.82
CA ALA A 380 -17.62 -6.66 0.91
C ALA A 380 -16.66 -5.68 1.62
N GLY A 381 -15.51 -5.40 1.01
CA GLY A 381 -14.48 -4.57 1.60
C GLY A 381 -13.49 -5.31 2.53
N ASP A 382 -13.56 -6.64 2.63
CA ASP A 382 -12.54 -7.46 3.30
C ASP A 382 -11.36 -7.77 2.35
N ILE A 383 -10.18 -7.93 2.96
CA ILE A 383 -8.97 -8.47 2.33
C ILE A 383 -8.60 -9.74 3.10
N ALA A 384 -8.38 -10.83 2.39
CA ALA A 384 -8.09 -12.13 2.98
C ALA A 384 -7.33 -13.03 2.01
N ALA A 385 -6.98 -14.23 2.45
CA ALA A 385 -6.41 -15.28 1.62
C ALA A 385 -7.27 -16.54 1.64
N THR A 386 -7.20 -17.33 0.58
CA THR A 386 -7.74 -18.69 0.52
C THR A 386 -6.69 -19.66 0.04
N VAL A 387 -6.83 -20.92 0.44
CA VAL A 387 -5.89 -22.00 0.13
C VAL A 387 -6.46 -22.88 -0.98
N GLY A 388 -5.63 -23.20 -1.97
CA GLY A 388 -5.89 -24.32 -2.87
C GLY A 388 -6.73 -24.02 -4.11
N LEU A 389 -6.83 -22.75 -4.52
CA LEU A 389 -7.32 -22.42 -5.86
C LEU A 389 -6.28 -22.86 -6.89
N LYS A 390 -6.68 -23.62 -7.91
CA LYS A 390 -5.73 -24.26 -8.84
C LYS A 390 -5.42 -23.38 -10.05
N ASN A 391 -6.42 -22.67 -10.57
CA ASN A 391 -6.37 -21.94 -11.82
C ASN A 391 -6.57 -20.43 -11.61
N THR A 392 -6.22 -19.95 -10.41
CA THR A 392 -6.29 -18.54 -10.06
C THR A 392 -4.90 -17.96 -9.94
N SER A 393 -4.62 -16.94 -10.75
CA SER A 393 -3.38 -16.17 -10.69
C SER A 393 -3.68 -14.71 -10.32
N THR A 394 -2.60 -13.95 -10.10
CA THR A 394 -2.65 -12.51 -9.84
C THR A 394 -3.38 -11.77 -10.96
N GLY A 395 -4.30 -10.88 -10.59
CA GLY A 395 -5.16 -10.11 -11.50
C GLY A 395 -6.40 -10.86 -11.98
N HIS A 396 -6.64 -12.10 -11.55
CA HIS A 396 -7.86 -12.83 -11.91
C HIS A 396 -9.07 -12.33 -11.11
N THR A 397 -10.22 -12.31 -11.76
CA THR A 397 -11.50 -11.99 -11.10
C THR A 397 -12.17 -13.27 -10.61
N LEU A 398 -12.61 -13.25 -9.36
CA LEU A 398 -13.38 -14.29 -8.69
C LEU A 398 -14.79 -13.75 -8.46
N CYS A 399 -15.84 -14.40 -8.95
CA CYS A 399 -17.20 -13.88 -8.80
C CYS A 399 -18.26 -14.98 -8.63
N ASP A 400 -19.49 -14.54 -8.39
CA ASP A 400 -20.68 -15.38 -8.44
C ASP A 400 -20.87 -15.97 -9.84
N GLU A 401 -21.25 -17.26 -9.90
CA GLU A 401 -21.41 -17.99 -11.16
C GLU A 401 -22.61 -17.47 -11.96
N SER A 402 -23.70 -17.11 -11.27
CA SER A 402 -24.93 -16.66 -11.93
C SER A 402 -24.82 -15.23 -12.45
N ASN A 403 -23.85 -14.47 -11.92
CA ASN A 403 -23.67 -13.05 -12.17
C ASN A 403 -22.23 -12.71 -12.57
N PRO A 404 -21.72 -13.28 -13.68
CA PRO A 404 -20.31 -13.20 -14.03
C PRO A 404 -19.88 -11.76 -14.37
N ILE A 405 -18.71 -11.37 -13.87
CA ILE A 405 -18.08 -10.07 -14.12
C ILE A 405 -16.57 -10.26 -14.26
N VAL A 406 -15.96 -9.49 -15.16
CA VAL A 406 -14.49 -9.37 -15.28
C VAL A 406 -14.12 -7.98 -14.79
N LEU A 407 -13.40 -7.89 -13.68
CA LEU A 407 -12.88 -6.63 -13.16
C LEU A 407 -11.69 -6.16 -14.02
N GLU A 408 -11.40 -4.87 -13.96
CA GLU A 408 -10.26 -4.28 -14.67
C GLU A 408 -8.94 -5.00 -14.33
N LYS A 409 -8.26 -5.50 -15.37
CA LYS A 409 -7.00 -6.22 -15.22
C LYS A 409 -5.85 -5.28 -14.90
N ILE A 410 -4.92 -5.77 -14.09
CA ILE A 410 -3.65 -5.09 -13.83
C ILE A 410 -2.72 -5.33 -15.02
N SER A 411 -2.32 -4.26 -15.70
CA SER A 411 -1.30 -4.31 -16.74
C SER A 411 0.08 -4.21 -16.09
N PHE A 412 0.88 -5.27 -16.23
CA PHE A 412 2.26 -5.30 -15.76
C PHE A 412 3.23 -4.82 -16.84
N PRO A 413 4.32 -4.15 -16.47
CA PRO A 413 5.38 -3.78 -17.41
C PRO A 413 6.14 -5.01 -17.92
N GLU A 414 6.72 -4.89 -19.11
CA GLU A 414 7.63 -5.91 -19.65
C GLU A 414 8.99 -5.88 -18.93
N PRO A 415 9.63 -7.05 -18.73
CA PRO A 415 10.97 -7.13 -18.17
C PRO A 415 12.00 -6.31 -18.97
N VAL A 416 13.02 -5.79 -18.28
CA VAL A 416 14.06 -4.92 -18.88
C VAL A 416 15.46 -5.54 -18.85
N ILE A 417 15.69 -6.51 -17.97
CA ILE A 417 16.95 -7.25 -17.87
C ILE A 417 16.67 -8.74 -18.00
N SER A 418 17.58 -9.45 -18.66
CA SER A 418 17.60 -10.91 -18.70
C SER A 418 18.95 -11.45 -18.25
N ILE A 419 18.96 -12.58 -17.55
CA ILE A 419 20.17 -13.31 -17.19
C ILE A 419 20.02 -14.76 -17.63
N LYS A 420 21.14 -15.36 -18.02
CA LYS A 420 21.22 -16.78 -18.32
C LYS A 420 21.39 -17.57 -17.02
N ILE A 421 20.65 -18.66 -16.88
CA ILE A 421 20.76 -19.57 -15.74
C ILE A 421 20.93 -21.02 -16.21
N GLU A 422 21.87 -21.72 -15.60
CA GLU A 422 22.19 -23.11 -15.93
C GLU A 422 22.19 -23.98 -14.67
N PRO A 423 21.52 -25.15 -14.67
CA PRO A 423 21.54 -26.06 -13.54
C PRO A 423 22.93 -26.73 -13.45
N LYS A 424 23.45 -26.93 -12.23
CA LYS A 424 24.74 -27.61 -12.06
C LYS A 424 24.68 -29.11 -12.36
N THR A 425 23.53 -29.73 -12.12
CA THR A 425 23.31 -31.16 -12.33
C THR A 425 21.99 -31.42 -13.06
N LYS A 426 21.83 -32.62 -13.63
CA LYS A 426 20.55 -33.03 -14.24
C LYS A 426 19.39 -33.08 -13.23
N ALA A 427 19.68 -33.44 -11.98
CA ALA A 427 18.67 -33.42 -10.92
C ALA A 427 18.22 -31.98 -10.59
N ASP A 428 19.14 -31.02 -10.67
CA ASP A 428 18.82 -29.61 -10.51
C ASP A 428 18.01 -29.06 -11.68
N GLN A 429 18.12 -29.62 -12.89
CA GLN A 429 17.35 -29.18 -14.06
C GLN A 429 15.83 -29.32 -13.83
N GLU A 430 15.37 -30.48 -13.35
CA GLU A 430 13.95 -30.69 -13.05
C GLU A 430 13.46 -29.79 -11.90
N LYS A 431 14.26 -29.68 -10.83
CA LYS A 431 13.95 -28.82 -9.70
C LYS A 431 13.91 -27.35 -10.08
N MET A 432 14.85 -26.90 -10.92
CA MET A 432 14.93 -25.55 -11.44
C MET A 432 13.69 -25.21 -12.26
N GLY A 433 13.26 -26.11 -13.16
CA GLY A 433 12.03 -25.91 -13.94
C GLY A 433 10.80 -25.73 -13.05
N MET A 434 10.67 -26.56 -12.01
CA MET A 434 9.57 -26.44 -11.03
C MET A 434 9.65 -25.17 -10.19
N ALA A 435 10.84 -24.81 -9.71
CA ALA A 435 11.08 -23.63 -8.88
C ALA A 435 10.82 -22.34 -9.65
N LEU A 436 11.40 -22.21 -10.85
CA LEU A 436 11.21 -21.04 -11.70
C LEU A 436 9.73 -20.86 -12.06
N LYS A 437 9.03 -21.95 -12.41
CA LYS A 437 7.58 -21.87 -12.69
C LYS A 437 6.80 -21.34 -11.50
N ARG A 438 7.06 -21.84 -10.29
CA ARG A 438 6.39 -21.33 -9.07
C ARG A 438 6.69 -19.85 -8.82
N LEU A 439 7.94 -19.42 -9.01
CA LEU A 439 8.32 -18.02 -8.88
C LEU A 439 7.65 -17.12 -9.94
N ALA A 440 7.48 -17.62 -11.17
CA ALA A 440 6.75 -16.91 -12.22
C ALA A 440 5.23 -16.85 -11.97
N ASP A 441 4.66 -17.87 -11.33
CA ASP A 441 3.25 -17.87 -10.92
C ASP A 441 3.00 -16.82 -9.80
N GLU A 442 4.00 -16.56 -8.95
CA GLU A 442 3.97 -15.49 -7.93
C GLU A 442 4.18 -14.09 -8.54
N ASP A 443 5.09 -13.96 -9.51
CA ASP A 443 5.42 -12.68 -10.15
C ASP A 443 5.19 -12.67 -11.68
N PRO A 444 4.06 -12.13 -12.18
CA PRO A 444 3.82 -11.86 -13.60
C PRO A 444 4.89 -11.03 -14.35
N THR A 445 5.73 -10.25 -13.64
CA THR A 445 6.85 -9.52 -14.26
C THR A 445 8.12 -10.34 -14.38
N PHE A 446 8.14 -11.56 -13.83
CA PHE A 446 9.19 -12.53 -14.04
C PHE A 446 8.84 -13.42 -15.23
N LYS A 447 9.72 -13.48 -16.23
CA LYS A 447 9.53 -14.29 -17.44
C LYS A 447 10.64 -15.31 -17.58
N ILE A 448 10.27 -16.49 -18.07
CA ILE A 448 11.19 -17.60 -18.32
C ILE A 448 11.10 -17.94 -19.79
N LYS A 449 12.25 -18.06 -20.45
CA LYS A 449 12.37 -18.53 -21.81
C LYS A 449 13.42 -19.63 -21.84
N SER A 450 13.05 -20.80 -22.33
CA SER A 450 13.99 -21.90 -22.53
C SER A 450 14.30 -22.05 -24.00
N ASP A 451 15.58 -22.24 -24.31
CA ASP A 451 16.04 -22.58 -25.65
C ASP A 451 16.22 -24.11 -25.74
N MET A 452 15.45 -24.73 -26.64
CA MET A 452 15.43 -26.18 -26.82
C MET A 452 16.67 -26.71 -27.55
N GLU A 453 17.40 -25.85 -28.29
CA GLU A 453 18.60 -26.24 -29.03
C GLU A 453 19.85 -26.19 -28.17
N THR A 454 19.98 -25.17 -27.31
CA THR A 454 21.15 -24.99 -26.43
C THR A 454 20.95 -25.60 -25.04
N GLY A 455 19.71 -25.88 -24.63
CA GLY A 455 19.36 -26.32 -23.27
C GLY A 455 19.47 -25.21 -22.22
N GLU A 456 19.68 -23.97 -22.67
CA GLU A 456 19.85 -22.80 -21.83
C GLU A 456 18.49 -22.25 -21.39
N THR A 457 18.44 -21.74 -20.15
CA THR A 457 17.26 -21.01 -19.66
C THR A 457 17.63 -19.55 -19.45
N LEU A 458 16.88 -18.66 -20.09
CA LEU A 458 16.92 -17.23 -19.87
C LEU A 458 15.79 -16.85 -18.93
N ILE A 459 16.14 -16.13 -17.87
CA ILE A 459 15.17 -15.54 -16.95
C ILE A 459 15.23 -14.03 -17.07
N ALA A 460 14.08 -13.37 -17.10
CA ALA A 460 13.97 -11.93 -17.28
C ALA A 460 13.12 -11.31 -16.19
N GLY A 461 13.52 -10.12 -15.73
CA GLY A 461 12.87 -9.40 -14.64
C GLY A 461 12.99 -7.88 -14.79
N MET A 462 12.54 -7.18 -13.74
CA MET A 462 12.43 -5.72 -13.71
C MET A 462 13.74 -4.98 -13.44
N GLY A 463 14.77 -5.68 -12.97
CA GLY A 463 16.05 -5.10 -12.62
C GLY A 463 17.03 -6.15 -12.11
N GLU A 464 18.25 -5.70 -11.79
CA GLU A 464 19.33 -6.57 -11.29
C GLU A 464 18.98 -7.14 -9.92
N LEU A 465 18.53 -6.28 -9.00
CA LEU A 465 18.14 -6.68 -7.65
C LEU A 465 16.96 -7.67 -7.67
N HIS A 466 15.98 -7.45 -8.55
CA HIS A 466 14.89 -8.41 -8.76
C HIS A 466 15.44 -9.80 -9.08
N LEU A 467 16.29 -9.90 -10.12
CA LEU A 467 16.80 -11.18 -10.58
C LEU A 467 17.75 -11.84 -9.56
N GLU A 468 18.55 -11.06 -8.83
CA GLU A 468 19.36 -11.56 -7.70
C GLU A 468 18.49 -12.25 -6.65
N ILE A 469 17.39 -11.62 -6.24
CA ILE A 469 16.48 -12.16 -5.24
C ILE A 469 15.78 -13.41 -5.76
N ILE A 470 15.34 -13.43 -7.01
CA ILE A 470 14.73 -14.62 -7.62
C ILE A 470 15.71 -15.80 -7.62
N VAL A 471 16.97 -15.57 -8.00
CA VAL A 471 18.02 -16.59 -7.97
C VAL A 471 18.28 -17.07 -6.54
N ASP A 472 18.39 -16.16 -5.58
CA ASP A 472 18.65 -16.50 -4.18
C ASP A 472 17.49 -17.30 -3.58
N ARG A 473 16.23 -16.88 -3.81
CA ARG A 473 15.03 -17.64 -3.43
C ARG A 473 15.03 -19.03 -4.06
N MET A 474 15.35 -19.15 -5.34
CA MET A 474 15.47 -20.45 -6.02
C MET A 474 16.52 -21.35 -5.34
N LYS A 475 17.67 -20.81 -4.97
CA LYS A 475 18.74 -21.55 -4.29
C LYS A 475 18.35 -21.95 -2.87
N ARG A 476 17.81 -21.04 -2.07
CA ARG A 476 17.50 -21.27 -0.65
C ARG A 476 16.19 -22.04 -0.45
N GLU A 477 15.09 -21.57 -1.04
CA GLU A 477 13.75 -22.15 -0.83
C GLU A 477 13.59 -23.50 -1.53
N PHE A 478 14.13 -23.64 -2.74
CA PHE A 478 13.96 -24.85 -3.56
C PHE A 478 15.20 -25.75 -3.61
N LYS A 479 16.29 -25.35 -2.93
CA LYS A 479 17.54 -26.12 -2.85
C LYS A 479 18.07 -26.51 -4.24
N VAL A 480 18.05 -25.56 -5.17
CA VAL A 480 18.52 -25.71 -6.55
C VAL A 480 19.89 -25.09 -6.68
N GLU A 481 20.89 -25.87 -7.08
CA GLU A 481 22.18 -25.30 -7.44
C GLU A 481 22.24 -24.90 -8.92
N ALA A 482 22.46 -23.61 -9.16
CA ALA A 482 22.57 -23.06 -10.51
C ALA A 482 23.70 -22.04 -10.65
N ASN A 483 24.29 -22.01 -11.85
CA ASN A 483 25.24 -21.00 -12.29
C ASN A 483 24.49 -19.86 -12.97
N VAL A 484 24.94 -18.64 -12.73
CA VAL A 484 24.31 -17.43 -13.23
C VAL A 484 25.26 -16.74 -14.19
N GLY A 485 24.81 -16.51 -15.41
CA GLY A 485 25.53 -15.76 -16.43
C GLY A 485 25.47 -14.25 -16.19
N ARG A 486 26.08 -13.48 -17.09
CA ARG A 486 26.06 -12.02 -16.99
C ARG A 486 24.69 -11.45 -17.39
N PRO A 487 24.21 -10.39 -16.71
CA PRO A 487 23.03 -9.65 -17.15
C PRO A 487 23.17 -9.10 -18.56
N GLN A 488 22.11 -9.23 -19.34
CA GLN A 488 21.95 -8.65 -20.67
C GLN A 488 20.74 -7.71 -20.66
N VAL A 489 20.95 -6.50 -21.19
CA VAL A 489 19.90 -5.49 -21.32
C VAL A 489 19.02 -5.82 -22.53
N ALA A 490 17.70 -5.76 -22.35
CA ALA A 490 16.77 -5.88 -23.46
C ALA A 490 16.74 -4.56 -24.24
N TYR A 491 17.56 -4.45 -25.29
CA TYR A 491 17.54 -3.29 -26.18
C TYR A 491 16.18 -3.18 -26.88
N LYS A 492 15.62 -1.97 -26.91
CA LYS A 492 14.44 -1.62 -27.72
C LYS A 492 14.84 -0.61 -28.78
N GLU A 493 14.21 -0.72 -29.93
CA GLU A 493 14.42 0.20 -31.05
C GLU A 493 13.13 0.99 -31.28
N THR A 494 13.28 2.28 -31.57
CA THR A 494 12.18 3.15 -32.02
C THR A 494 12.70 4.08 -33.11
N ILE A 495 11.81 4.48 -34.01
CA ILE A 495 12.10 5.52 -35.00
C ILE A 495 12.06 6.90 -34.34
N THR A 496 12.91 7.82 -34.79
CA THR A 496 12.95 9.22 -34.31
C THR A 496 12.25 10.18 -35.28
N GLN A 497 11.98 9.73 -36.51
CA GLN A 497 11.40 10.52 -37.58
C GLN A 497 10.46 9.62 -38.41
N GLU A 498 9.47 10.24 -39.05
CA GLU A 498 8.60 9.57 -40.01
C GLU A 498 9.40 9.24 -41.29
N ALA A 499 9.14 8.06 -41.86
CA ALA A 499 9.74 7.62 -43.11
C ALA A 499 8.71 6.85 -43.95
N GLU A 500 8.72 7.04 -45.26
CA GLU A 500 7.91 6.29 -46.22
C GLU A 500 8.74 5.15 -46.83
N GLY A 501 8.12 3.98 -47.02
CA GLY A 501 8.74 2.83 -47.68
C GLY A 501 7.74 2.12 -48.58
N GLU A 502 8.18 1.73 -49.78
CA GLU A 502 7.43 0.84 -50.67
C GLU A 502 7.66 -0.62 -50.24
N GLY A 503 6.59 -1.28 -49.79
CA GLY A 503 6.57 -2.74 -49.56
C GLY A 503 6.39 -3.49 -50.87
N LYS A 504 7.15 -4.58 -51.06
CA LYS A 504 7.03 -5.47 -52.23
C LYS A 504 5.83 -6.41 -52.14
#